data_AF-A0A368N6B3-F1
#
_entry.id   AF-A0A368N6B3-F1
#
_cell.length_a   1.000
_cell.length_b   1.000
_cell.length_c   1.000
_cell.angle_alpha   90.00
_cell.angle_beta   90.00
_cell.angle_gamma   90.00
#
_symmetry.space_group_name_H-M   'P 1'
#
loop_
_entity.id
_entity.type
_entity.pdbx_description
1 polymer ?
#
loop_
_entity_poly.entity_id
_entity_poly.type
_entity_poly.pdbx_seq_one_letter_code
_entity_poly.pdbx_strand_id
1 'polypeptide(L)'
;MKKIVLSLILTLTICTLGFSIWVVKLSLSEDLTYKPRSLIHFVLTDPLLKDLPTAAGAEIINYRYSAADGTKPQLSKVIWHTPQGTSTQQALLNDYLQQNGFAQHSKFIYRKADIELTLEINEMANNIIAVLIQPI
;
A
#
# COMPACT_ATOMS: atom_id res chain seq x y z
N MET A 1 -13.99 -32.81 39.67
CA MET A 1 -14.38 -32.87 38.23
C MET A 1 -14.87 -31.53 37.68
N LYS A 2 -15.86 -30.85 38.27
CA LYS A 2 -16.40 -29.56 37.76
C LYS A 2 -15.36 -28.45 37.53
N LYS A 3 -14.36 -28.30 38.42
CA LYS A 3 -13.29 -27.28 38.29
C LYS A 3 -12.35 -27.52 37.10
N ILE A 4 -12.12 -28.78 36.74
CA ILE A 4 -11.24 -29.16 35.62
C ILE A 4 -11.95 -28.86 34.29
N VAL A 5 -13.25 -29.19 34.22
CA VAL A 5 -14.09 -28.89 33.04
C VAL A 5 -14.20 -27.38 32.82
N LEU A 6 -14.40 -26.60 33.89
CA LEU A 6 -14.47 -25.14 33.79
C LEU A 6 -13.15 -24.51 33.29
N SER A 7 -12.01 -25.00 33.80
CA SER A 7 -10.69 -24.54 33.36
C SER A 7 -10.43 -24.86 31.88
N LEU A 8 -10.86 -26.04 31.42
CA LEU A 8 -10.69 -26.46 30.03
C LEU A 8 -11.52 -25.60 29.07
N ILE A 9 -12.78 -25.30 29.44
CA ILE A 9 -13.66 -24.43 28.65
C ILE A 9 -13.11 -23.01 28.59
N LEU A 10 -12.64 -22.47 29.71
CA LEU A 10 -12.06 -21.12 29.76
C LEU A 10 -10.82 -21.02 28.86
N THR A 11 -9.94 -22.01 28.92
CA THR A 11 -8.72 -22.06 28.09
C THR A 11 -9.07 -22.15 26.61
N LEU A 12 -10.03 -22.99 26.23
CA LEU A 12 -10.48 -23.12 24.84
C LEU A 12 -11.13 -21.82 24.32
N THR A 13 -11.88 -21.13 25.18
CA THR A 13 -12.52 -19.85 24.85
C THR A 13 -11.49 -18.75 24.62
N ILE A 14 -10.45 -18.68 25.45
CA ILE A 14 -9.36 -17.70 25.29
C ILE A 14 -8.56 -18.01 24.01
N CYS A 15 -8.26 -19.27 23.72
CA CYS A 15 -7.55 -19.66 22.49
C CYS A 15 -8.36 -19.33 21.22
N THR A 16 -9.67 -19.55 21.24
CA THR A 16 -10.55 -19.23 20.10
C THR A 16 -10.73 -17.73 19.91
N LEU A 17 -10.82 -16.94 20.98
CA LEU A 17 -10.79 -15.47 20.91
C LEU A 17 -9.44 -14.97 20.38
N GLY A 18 -8.32 -15.51 20.88
CA GLY A 18 -6.98 -15.13 20.42
C GLY A 18 -6.78 -15.45 18.93
N PHE A 19 -7.22 -16.62 18.49
CA PHE A 19 -7.13 -17.04 17.09
C PHE A 19 -8.01 -16.19 16.17
N SER A 20 -9.25 -15.89 16.58
CA SER A 20 -10.15 -15.05 15.78
C SER A 20 -9.67 -13.59 15.69
N ILE A 21 -9.11 -13.02 16.75
CA ILE A 21 -8.43 -11.71 16.70
C ILE A 21 -7.23 -11.74 15.75
N TRP A 22 -6.44 -12.82 15.77
CA TRP A 22 -5.29 -12.98 14.88
C TRP A 22 -5.68 -13.12 13.41
N VAL A 23 -6.72 -13.91 13.10
CA VAL A 23 -7.27 -14.05 11.74
C VAL A 23 -7.86 -12.74 11.23
N VAL A 24 -8.56 -11.99 12.08
CA VAL A 24 -9.07 -10.65 11.72
C VAL A 24 -7.91 -9.70 11.42
N LYS A 25 -6.83 -9.73 12.22
CA LYS A 25 -5.60 -8.95 11.95
C LYS A 25 -4.89 -9.35 10.67
N LEU A 26 -4.87 -10.64 10.31
CA LEU A 26 -4.29 -11.10 9.04
C LEU A 26 -5.16 -10.70 7.84
N SER A 27 -6.48 -10.75 7.97
CA SER A 27 -7.41 -10.27 6.94
C SER A 27 -7.37 -8.75 6.76
N LEU A 28 -6.87 -8.00 7.76
CA LEU A 28 -6.81 -6.53 7.75
C LEU A 28 -5.71 -5.98 6.83
N SER A 29 -4.71 -6.77 6.43
CA SER A 29 -3.65 -6.34 5.53
C SER A 29 -3.02 -7.54 4.79
N GLU A 30 -3.57 -7.90 3.63
CA GLU A 30 -2.87 -8.81 2.73
C GLU A 30 -1.77 -8.02 1.98
N ASP A 31 -0.51 -8.29 2.33
CA ASP A 31 0.65 -7.84 1.56
C ASP A 31 0.72 -8.66 0.26
N LEU A 32 0.51 -7.99 -0.86
CA LEU A 32 0.67 -8.57 -2.17
C LEU A 32 1.90 -7.91 -2.82
N THR A 33 3.07 -8.48 -2.56
CA THR A 33 4.31 -8.01 -3.17
C THR A 33 4.33 -8.38 -4.66
N TYR A 34 4.43 -7.40 -5.55
CA TYR A 34 4.40 -7.64 -7.00
C TYR A 34 5.74 -7.46 -7.66
N LYS A 35 6.04 -8.38 -8.59
CA LYS A 35 7.17 -8.22 -9.51
C LYS A 35 6.68 -7.61 -10.83
N PRO A 36 7.47 -6.71 -11.45
CA PRO A 36 7.22 -6.25 -12.81
C PRO A 36 7.07 -7.48 -13.71
N ARG A 37 5.98 -7.55 -14.48
CA ARG A 37 5.57 -8.68 -15.36
C ARG A 37 4.77 -9.83 -14.75
N SER A 38 4.39 -9.79 -13.48
CA SER A 38 3.43 -10.78 -12.95
C SER A 38 2.00 -10.49 -13.43
N LEU A 39 1.18 -11.52 -13.66
CA LEU A 39 -0.24 -11.34 -14.02
C LEU A 39 -0.96 -10.47 -12.99
N ILE A 40 -0.66 -10.68 -11.71
CA ILE A 40 -1.29 -9.95 -10.62
C ILE A 40 -0.86 -8.46 -10.63
N HIS A 41 0.38 -8.16 -11.01
CA HIS A 41 0.82 -6.78 -11.28
C HIS A 41 -0.03 -6.13 -12.39
N PHE A 42 -0.24 -6.82 -13.52
CA PHE A 42 -1.07 -6.28 -14.61
C PHE A 42 -2.54 -6.09 -14.22
N VAL A 43 -3.09 -6.96 -13.37
CA VAL A 43 -4.51 -6.92 -13.00
C VAL A 43 -4.77 -5.92 -11.87
N LEU A 44 -3.89 -5.83 -10.87
CA LEU A 44 -4.13 -5.09 -9.63
C LEU A 44 -3.37 -3.77 -9.50
N THR A 45 -2.39 -3.50 -10.37
CA THR A 45 -1.69 -2.20 -10.33
C THR A 45 -2.54 -1.13 -11.01
N ASP A 46 -2.68 0.00 -10.33
CA ASP A 46 -3.36 1.19 -10.84
C ASP A 46 -2.76 1.62 -12.20
N PRO A 47 -3.57 1.93 -13.23
CA PRO A 47 -3.08 2.46 -14.50
C PRO A 47 -2.10 3.62 -14.34
N LEU A 48 -2.34 4.51 -13.36
CA LEU A 48 -1.48 5.65 -13.06
C LEU A 48 -0.04 5.20 -12.74
N LEU A 49 0.10 4.08 -12.04
CA LEU A 49 1.41 3.56 -11.61
C LEU A 49 2.07 2.70 -12.68
N LYS A 50 1.29 2.14 -13.61
CA LYS A 50 1.81 1.39 -14.77
C LYS A 50 2.53 2.30 -15.76
N ASP A 51 1.98 3.49 -15.98
CA ASP A 51 2.46 4.44 -16.98
C ASP A 51 3.49 5.43 -16.43
N LEU A 52 3.78 5.37 -15.12
CA LEU A 52 4.88 6.12 -14.54
C LEU A 52 6.18 5.72 -15.24
N PRO A 53 7.03 6.69 -15.63
CA PRO A 53 8.34 6.41 -16.19
C PRO A 53 9.17 5.68 -15.15
N THR A 54 9.10 4.35 -15.18
CA THR A 54 9.76 3.49 -14.23
C THR A 54 11.22 3.44 -14.63
N ALA A 55 12.06 4.13 -13.85
CA ALA A 55 13.49 3.87 -13.90
C ALA A 55 13.73 2.36 -13.68
N ALA A 56 14.69 1.80 -14.39
CA ALA A 56 15.10 0.41 -14.19
C ALA A 56 15.45 0.20 -12.71
N GLY A 57 14.61 -0.51 -11.96
CA GLY A 57 14.76 -0.69 -10.50
C GLY A 57 13.57 -0.28 -9.63
N ALA A 58 12.41 0.07 -10.21
CA ALA A 58 11.20 0.31 -9.44
C ALA A 58 10.57 -1.00 -8.92
N GLU A 59 10.33 -1.07 -7.61
CA GLU A 59 9.55 -2.12 -6.95
C GLU A 59 8.13 -1.62 -6.66
N ILE A 60 7.11 -2.38 -7.04
CA ILE A 60 5.71 -2.01 -6.84
C ILE A 60 5.08 -3.01 -5.88
N ILE A 61 4.54 -2.51 -4.77
CA ILE A 61 3.91 -3.29 -3.71
C ILE A 61 2.49 -2.75 -3.55
N ASN A 62 1.45 -3.56 -3.82
CA ASN A 62 0.08 -3.11 -3.52
C ASN A 62 -0.46 -3.88 -2.32
N TYR A 63 -1.13 -3.14 -1.45
CA TYR A 63 -1.82 -3.62 -0.27
C TYR A 63 -3.32 -3.43 -0.49
N ARG A 64 -4.11 -4.42 -0.09
CA ARG A 64 -5.56 -4.24 0.04
C ARG A 64 -5.91 -4.24 1.52
N TYR A 65 -6.37 -3.11 2.02
CA TYR A 65 -6.82 -3.00 3.41
C TYR A 65 -8.28 -3.45 3.52
N SER A 66 -8.59 -4.24 4.55
CA SER A 66 -9.95 -4.69 4.84
C SER A 66 -10.51 -3.96 6.05
N ALA A 67 -11.32 -2.92 5.83
CA ALA A 67 -12.11 -2.31 6.90
C ALA A 67 -13.38 -3.14 7.18
N ALA A 68 -13.87 -3.09 8.42
CA ALA A 68 -15.04 -3.85 8.88
C ALA A 68 -16.37 -3.40 8.24
N ASP A 69 -16.39 -2.23 7.61
CA ASP A 69 -17.55 -1.59 6.97
C ASP A 69 -17.76 -2.03 5.50
N GLY A 70 -16.86 -2.85 4.95
CA GLY A 70 -16.97 -3.37 3.57
C GLY A 70 -16.51 -2.40 2.48
N THR A 71 -16.21 -1.14 2.82
CA THR A 71 -15.58 -0.18 1.91
C THR A 71 -14.07 -0.29 2.03
N LYS A 72 -13.46 -1.04 1.12
CA LYS A 72 -12.03 -1.36 1.15
C LYS A 72 -11.25 -0.29 0.39
N PRO A 73 -10.36 0.49 1.02
CA PRO A 73 -9.38 1.26 0.26
C PRO A 73 -8.29 0.32 -0.29
N GLN A 74 -7.94 0.50 -1.55
CA GLN A 74 -6.75 -0.06 -2.15
C GLN A 74 -5.58 0.90 -1.91
N LEU A 75 -4.47 0.37 -1.40
CA LEU A 75 -3.24 1.11 -1.18
C LEU A 75 -2.17 0.57 -2.11
N SER A 76 -1.62 1.40 -2.97
CA SER A 76 -0.61 1.02 -3.94
C SER A 76 0.67 1.78 -3.67
N LYS A 77 1.72 1.06 -3.25
CA LYS A 77 3.04 1.62 -2.96
C LYS A 77 4.00 1.34 -4.11
N VAL A 78 4.74 2.35 -4.54
CA VAL A 78 5.84 2.20 -5.50
C VAL A 78 7.11 2.72 -4.87
N ILE A 79 8.15 1.92 -4.88
CA ILE A 79 9.49 2.25 -4.40
C ILE A 79 10.40 2.34 -5.62
N TRP A 80 10.81 3.56 -5.98
CA TRP A 80 11.81 3.77 -7.01
C TRP A 80 13.19 3.80 -6.40
N HIS A 81 14.03 2.84 -6.77
CA HIS A 81 15.47 2.98 -6.63
C HIS A 81 15.99 3.75 -7.83
N THR A 82 16.50 4.95 -7.60
CA THR A 82 16.91 5.83 -8.68
C THR A 82 18.42 6.00 -8.66
N PRO A 83 19.13 5.77 -9.77
CA PRO A 83 20.54 6.16 -9.90
C PRO A 83 20.70 7.66 -10.18
N GLN A 84 19.60 8.35 -10.51
CA GLN A 84 19.54 9.79 -10.73
C GLN A 84 19.38 10.51 -9.38
N GLY A 85 19.67 11.81 -9.31
CA GLY A 85 19.41 12.59 -8.10
C GLY A 85 17.91 12.64 -7.78
N THR A 86 17.56 12.50 -6.49
CA THR A 86 16.17 12.54 -6.00
C THR A 86 15.40 13.79 -6.44
N SER A 87 16.08 14.94 -6.55
CA SER A 87 15.48 16.22 -7.00
C SER A 87 14.98 16.18 -8.44
N THR A 88 15.77 15.61 -9.36
CA THR A 88 15.38 15.49 -10.78
C THR A 88 14.20 14.54 -10.93
N GLN A 89 14.22 13.40 -10.23
CA GLN A 89 13.10 12.47 -10.26
C GLN A 89 11.83 13.07 -9.64
N GLN A 90 11.97 13.83 -8.55
CA GLN A 90 10.83 14.52 -7.96
C GLN A 90 10.19 15.52 -8.94
N ALA A 91 11.00 16.27 -9.70
CA ALA A 91 10.48 17.18 -10.72
C ALA A 91 9.70 16.44 -11.81
N LEU A 92 10.28 15.36 -12.36
CA LEU A 92 9.62 14.52 -13.37
C LEU A 92 8.31 13.91 -12.87
N LEU A 93 8.31 13.45 -11.61
CA LEU A 93 7.12 12.88 -10.98
C LEU A 93 6.03 13.94 -10.75
N ASN A 94 6.42 15.15 -10.33
CA ASN A 94 5.49 16.26 -10.17
C ASN A 94 4.84 16.64 -11.52
N ASP A 95 5.65 16.79 -12.57
CA ASP A 95 5.16 17.12 -13.92
C ASP A 95 4.18 16.05 -14.42
N TYR A 96 4.52 14.78 -14.25
CA TYR A 96 3.65 13.66 -14.60
C TYR A 96 2.31 13.70 -13.84
N LEU A 97 2.36 13.91 -12.51
CA LEU A 97 1.17 13.94 -11.68
C LEU A 97 0.24 15.10 -12.07
N GLN A 98 0.81 16.29 -12.32
CA GLN A 98 0.04 17.46 -12.79
C GLN A 98 -0.60 17.21 -14.16
N GLN A 99 0.13 16.62 -15.11
CA GLN A 99 -0.41 16.24 -16.42
C GLN A 99 -1.56 15.23 -16.31
N ASN A 100 -1.52 14.37 -15.29
CA ASN A 100 -2.57 13.39 -15.00
C ASN A 100 -3.71 13.95 -14.12
N GLY A 101 -3.73 15.26 -13.85
CA GLY A 101 -4.81 15.94 -13.15
C GLY A 101 -4.75 15.83 -11.62
N PHE A 102 -3.59 15.50 -11.06
CA PHE A 102 -3.38 15.62 -9.62
C PHE A 102 -3.04 17.05 -9.24
N ALA A 103 -3.77 17.60 -8.27
CA ALA A 103 -3.43 18.87 -7.65
C ALA A 103 -2.46 18.63 -6.48
N GLN A 104 -1.38 19.41 -6.44
CA GLN A 104 -0.47 19.41 -5.31
C GLN A 104 -1.17 20.07 -4.10
N HIS A 105 -1.41 19.29 -3.04
CA HIS A 105 -2.01 19.78 -1.81
C HIS A 105 -0.96 20.20 -0.78
N SER A 106 0.17 19.49 -0.74
CA SER A 106 1.35 19.84 0.05
C SER A 106 2.63 19.49 -0.70
N LYS A 107 3.82 19.78 -0.13
CA LYS A 107 5.12 19.47 -0.76
C LYS A 107 5.21 18.01 -1.26
N PHE A 108 4.51 17.10 -0.60
CA PHE A 108 4.57 15.66 -0.87
C PHE A 108 3.21 14.98 -1.03
N ILE A 109 2.10 15.72 -0.96
CA ILE A 109 0.76 15.15 -1.06
C ILE A 109 0.07 15.70 -2.30
N TYR A 110 -0.47 14.79 -3.11
CA TYR A 110 -1.16 15.04 -4.36
C TYR A 110 -2.56 14.43 -4.27
N ARG A 111 -3.57 15.13 -4.79
CA ARG A 111 -4.96 14.66 -4.75
C ARG A 111 -5.64 14.79 -6.09
N LYS A 112 -6.48 13.81 -6.42
CA LYS A 112 -7.36 13.81 -7.60
C LYS A 112 -8.66 13.09 -7.25
N ALA A 113 -9.78 13.80 -7.21
CA ALA A 113 -11.06 13.25 -6.74
C ALA A 113 -10.88 12.56 -5.38
N ASP A 114 -11.23 11.27 -5.27
CA ASP A 114 -11.12 10.48 -4.04
C ASP A 114 -9.77 9.76 -3.89
N ILE A 115 -8.81 10.08 -4.76
CA ILE A 115 -7.47 9.47 -4.79
C ILE A 115 -6.47 10.41 -4.12
N GLU A 116 -5.71 9.88 -3.16
CA GLU A 116 -4.60 10.58 -2.52
C GLU A 116 -3.28 9.87 -2.85
N LEU A 117 -2.26 10.62 -3.24
CA LEU A 117 -0.92 10.13 -3.47
C LEU A 117 0.07 10.89 -2.58
N THR A 118 0.77 10.16 -1.72
CA THR A 118 1.81 10.68 -0.83
C THR A 118 3.18 10.25 -1.32
N LEU A 119 4.14 11.17 -1.35
CA LEU A 119 5.53 10.93 -1.70
C LEU A 119 6.41 10.97 -0.45
N GLU A 120 7.30 10.01 -0.31
CA GLU A 120 8.36 10.00 0.69
C GLU A 120 9.70 9.92 -0.06
N ILE A 121 10.60 10.86 0.21
CA ILE A 121 11.90 10.94 -0.45
C ILE A 121 12.96 10.60 0.57
N ASN A 122 13.72 9.54 0.31
CA ASN A 122 14.87 9.16 1.09
C ASN A 122 16.15 9.51 0.30
N GLU A 123 16.72 10.68 0.61
CA GLU A 123 17.93 11.16 -0.05
C GLU A 123 19.17 10.30 0.27
N MET A 124 19.22 9.68 1.46
CA MET A 124 20.37 8.86 1.88
C MET A 124 20.45 7.54 1.13
N ALA A 125 19.31 6.90 0.86
CA ALA A 125 19.23 5.64 0.13
C ALA A 125 18.91 5.84 -1.37
N ASN A 126 18.82 7.10 -1.81
CA ASN A 126 18.52 7.55 -3.17
C ASN A 126 17.28 6.88 -3.77
N ASN A 127 16.19 6.98 -3.04
CA ASN A 127 14.93 6.33 -3.38
C ASN A 127 13.73 7.22 -3.06
N ILE A 128 12.72 7.10 -3.91
CA ILE A 128 11.43 7.78 -3.78
C ILE A 128 10.37 6.71 -3.58
N ILE A 129 9.49 6.93 -2.63
CA ILE A 129 8.37 6.05 -2.31
C ILE A 129 7.09 6.82 -2.60
N ALA A 130 6.28 6.38 -3.55
CA ALA A 130 4.90 6.86 -3.68
C ALA A 130 3.94 5.89 -3.00
N VAL A 131 2.97 6.42 -2.29
CA VAL A 131 1.85 5.68 -1.71
C VAL A 131 0.57 6.29 -2.25
N LEU A 132 -0.12 5.54 -3.10
CA LEU A 132 -1.43 5.85 -3.63
C LEU A 132 -2.50 5.20 -2.75
N ILE A 133 -3.52 5.95 -2.38
CA ILE A 133 -4.68 5.50 -1.60
C ILE A 133 -5.92 5.80 -2.44
N GLN A 134 -6.70 4.78 -2.75
CA GLN A 134 -7.93 4.91 -3.54
C GLN A 134 -9.08 4.10 -2.92
N PRO A 135 -10.33 4.60 -2.95
CA PRO A 135 -11.50 3.79 -2.64
C PRO A 135 -11.76 2.75 -3.76
N ILE A 136 -12.32 1.60 -3.42
CA ILE A 136 -12.78 0.55 -4.37
C ILE A 136 -14.26 0.75 -4.69
#